data_AF-A0A1E3NXK3-F1
#
_entry.id   AF-A0A1E3NXK3-F1
#
_cell.length_a   1.000
_cell.length_b   1.000
_cell.length_c   1.000
_cell.angle_alpha   90.00
_cell.angle_beta   90.00
_cell.angle_gamma   90.00
#
_symmetry.space_group_name_H-M   'P 1'
#
loop_
_entity.id
_entity.type
_entity.pdbx_description
1 polymer ?
#
loop_
_entity_poly.entity_id
_entity_poly.type
_entity_poly.pdbx_seq_one_letter_code
_entity_poly.pdbx_strand_id
1 'polypeptide(L)'
;MTESNNVETTTPTTVVIQQDSHSTLITLDDYISKALPYHLQRQFQLNAASQSKNCETKSPNDNLNDLKIPVVKNKDIGSTGGSGANDSNDPSVSINSILEKTYYNVETHSPESLDWFNVLVAQTINQFRQEALASDNIVNSLNSFLQNAELPDYLDRIKITELDIGDDYPIFSNC
;
A
#
# COMPACT_ATOMS: atom_id res chain seq x y z
N MET A 1 -29.70 17.32 -36.80
CA MET A 1 -29.54 16.70 -35.48
C MET A 1 -28.56 15.56 -35.65
N THR A 2 -27.31 15.78 -35.27
CA THR A 2 -26.22 14.79 -35.30
C THR A 2 -25.42 15.03 -34.03
N GLU A 3 -25.49 14.08 -33.09
CA GLU A 3 -24.71 14.06 -31.86
C GLU A 3 -23.29 13.57 -32.16
N SER A 4 -22.32 14.30 -31.64
CA SER A 4 -20.89 13.97 -31.70
C SER A 4 -20.53 13.04 -30.54
N ASN A 5 -20.07 11.83 -30.86
CA ASN A 5 -19.45 10.90 -29.90
C ASN A 5 -18.02 11.35 -29.59
N ASN A 6 -17.72 11.54 -28.30
CA ASN A 6 -16.38 11.80 -27.80
C ASN A 6 -15.67 10.45 -27.57
N VAL A 7 -14.60 10.19 -28.30
CA VAL A 7 -13.76 8.99 -28.17
C VAL A 7 -12.58 9.34 -27.26
N GLU A 8 -12.61 8.86 -26.01
CA GLU A 8 -11.45 8.91 -25.12
C GLU A 8 -10.40 7.88 -25.57
N THR A 9 -9.30 8.36 -26.13
CA THR A 9 -8.09 7.57 -26.38
C THR A 9 -7.33 7.36 -25.07
N THR A 10 -7.38 6.16 -24.51
CA THR A 10 -6.56 5.73 -23.37
C THR A 10 -5.13 5.44 -23.83
N THR A 11 -4.19 6.32 -23.52
CA THR A 11 -2.76 6.06 -23.74
C THR A 11 -2.22 5.19 -22.59
N PRO A 12 -1.55 4.06 -22.85
CA PRO A 12 -1.01 3.21 -21.80
C PRO A 12 0.16 3.89 -21.06
N THR A 13 0.04 3.99 -19.74
CA THR A 13 1.08 4.52 -18.84
C THR A 13 2.33 3.63 -18.90
N THR A 14 3.43 4.20 -19.39
CA THR A 14 4.72 3.50 -19.53
C THR A 14 5.63 3.83 -18.35
N VAL A 15 6.31 2.82 -17.79
CA VAL A 15 7.24 3.00 -16.67
C VAL A 15 8.68 2.79 -17.15
N VAL A 16 9.57 3.73 -16.82
CA VAL A 16 10.99 3.65 -17.17
C VAL A 16 11.71 2.85 -16.09
N ILE A 17 12.38 1.77 -16.47
CA ILE A 17 13.25 1.01 -15.55
C ILE A 17 14.67 1.14 -16.06
N GLN A 18 15.56 1.53 -15.15
CA GLN A 18 16.97 1.69 -15.43
C GLN A 18 17.71 0.49 -14.84
N GLN A 19 18.03 -0.47 -15.71
CA GLN A 19 18.91 -1.58 -15.39
C GLN A 19 20.16 -1.38 -16.24
N ASP A 20 21.31 -1.29 -15.58
CA ASP A 20 22.66 -1.02 -16.09
C ASP A 20 22.79 -0.82 -17.62
N SER A 21 23.07 0.42 -18.01
CA SER A 21 23.40 0.91 -19.37
C SER A 21 22.32 0.83 -20.45
N HIS A 22 21.18 0.17 -20.23
CA HIS A 22 20.06 0.14 -21.20
C HIS A 22 18.72 0.43 -20.52
N SER A 23 18.14 1.62 -20.77
CA SER A 23 16.76 1.92 -20.37
C SER A 23 15.80 1.14 -21.26
N THR A 24 15.09 0.17 -20.67
CA THR A 24 14.02 -0.57 -21.37
C THR A 24 12.69 0.02 -20.92
N LEU A 25 11.94 0.56 -21.87
CA LEU A 25 10.57 1.02 -21.64
C LEU A 25 9.66 -0.21 -21.65
N ILE A 26 9.00 -0.46 -20.53
CA ILE A 26 8.06 -1.57 -20.36
C ILE A 26 6.73 -1.00 -19.87
N THR A 27 5.62 -1.61 -20.29
CA THR A 27 4.30 -1.19 -19.80
C THR A 27 4.17 -1.52 -18.32
N LEU A 28 3.34 -0.77 -17.60
CA LEU A 28 3.14 -0.99 -16.17
C LEU A 28 2.66 -2.43 -15.87
N ASP A 29 1.76 -2.97 -16.70
CA ASP A 29 1.27 -4.35 -16.55
C ASP A 29 2.38 -5.39 -16.79
N ASP A 30 3.27 -5.14 -17.73
CA ASP A 30 4.38 -6.05 -18.02
C ASP A 30 5.47 -5.95 -16.93
N TYR A 31 5.64 -4.78 -16.30
CA TYR A 31 6.47 -4.64 -15.10
C TYR A 31 5.93 -5.43 -13.91
N ILE A 32 4.63 -5.27 -13.59
CA ILE A 32 3.99 -5.93 -12.45
C ILE A 32 4.02 -7.45 -12.61
N SER A 33 3.72 -7.94 -13.81
CA SER A 33 3.62 -9.39 -14.06
C SER A 33 4.98 -10.07 -14.21
N LYS A 34 5.97 -9.42 -14.86
CA LYS A 34 7.23 -10.08 -15.21
C LYS A 34 8.44 -9.61 -14.41
N ALA A 35 8.55 -8.34 -14.06
CA ALA A 35 9.78 -7.79 -13.49
C ALA A 35 9.71 -7.56 -11.97
N LEU A 36 8.56 -7.14 -11.45
CA LEU A 36 8.32 -6.88 -10.04
C LEU A 36 8.60 -8.12 -9.15
N PRO A 37 8.21 -9.36 -9.52
CA PRO A 37 8.49 -10.54 -8.69
C PRO A 37 9.99 -10.75 -8.48
N TYR A 38 10.81 -10.59 -9.52
CA TYR A 38 12.27 -10.71 -9.40
C TYR A 38 12.88 -9.58 -8.59
N HIS A 39 12.34 -8.36 -8.72
CA HIS A 39 12.81 -7.22 -7.93
C HIS A 39 12.51 -7.43 -6.44
N LEU A 40 11.30 -7.85 -6.08
CA LEU A 40 10.97 -8.20 -4.69
C LEU A 40 11.83 -9.34 -4.18
N GLN A 41 12.03 -10.41 -4.95
CA GLN A 41 12.90 -11.52 -4.57
C GLN A 41 14.32 -11.04 -4.25
N ARG A 42 14.85 -10.10 -5.05
CA ARG A 42 16.16 -9.48 -4.80
C ARG A 42 16.17 -8.69 -3.49
N GLN A 43 15.12 -7.90 -3.22
CA GLN A 43 15.02 -7.12 -1.98
C GLN A 43 14.92 -8.04 -0.75
N PHE A 44 14.15 -9.11 -0.81
CA PHE A 44 14.11 -10.11 0.27
C PHE A 44 15.47 -10.77 0.49
N GLN A 45 16.20 -11.11 -0.57
CA GLN A 45 17.53 -11.69 -0.46
C GLN A 45 18.56 -10.71 0.15
N LEU A 46 18.49 -9.42 -0.22
CA LEU A 46 19.34 -8.36 0.33
C LEU A 46 19.03 -8.12 1.82
N ASN A 47 17.76 -8.15 2.19
CA ASN A 47 17.33 -8.01 3.59
C ASN A 47 17.77 -9.21 4.42
N ALA A 48 17.68 -10.44 3.88
CA ALA A 48 18.18 -11.64 4.54
C ALA A 48 19.71 -11.65 4.70
N ALA A 49 20.45 -11.17 3.69
CA ALA A 49 21.92 -11.04 3.77
C ALA A 49 22.35 -9.98 4.81
N SER A 50 21.55 -8.94 5.01
CA SER A 50 21.80 -7.89 6.01
C SER A 50 21.63 -8.38 7.46
N GLN A 51 20.83 -9.42 7.70
CA GLN A 51 20.66 -10.00 9.05
C GLN A 51 21.85 -10.86 9.51
N SER A 52 22.71 -11.33 8.60
CA SER A 52 23.88 -12.16 8.96
C SER A 52 25.08 -11.38 9.53
N LYS A 53 25.04 -10.03 9.55
CA LYS A 53 26.17 -9.21 10.05
C LYS A 53 26.01 -8.70 11.49
N ASN A 54 24.93 -9.04 12.18
CA ASN A 54 24.73 -8.70 13.59
C ASN A 54 24.37 -9.97 14.36
N CYS A 55 25.37 -10.59 15.00
CA CYS A 55 25.27 -11.41 16.23
C CYS A 55 26.46 -12.40 16.32
N GLU A 56 27.56 -11.96 16.94
CA GLU A 56 28.41 -12.86 17.71
C GLU A 56 27.92 -12.85 19.17
N THR A 57 27.43 -13.98 19.69
CA THR A 57 27.80 -14.55 21.01
C THR A 57 27.04 -15.86 21.31
N LYS A 58 27.82 -16.95 21.50
CA LYS A 58 27.67 -18.19 22.31
C LYS A 58 26.38 -19.05 22.31
N SER A 59 26.60 -20.33 21.90
CA SER A 59 25.84 -21.60 22.04
C SER A 59 25.35 -21.96 23.48
N PRO A 60 24.50 -22.98 23.76
CA PRO A 60 24.21 -24.18 22.93
C PRO A 60 22.75 -24.74 22.87
N ASN A 61 22.51 -25.53 21.81
CA ASN A 61 21.54 -26.63 21.62
C ASN A 61 20.08 -26.47 22.10
N ASP A 62 19.12 -26.53 21.16
CA ASP A 62 18.00 -27.47 21.24
C ASP A 62 17.26 -27.60 19.90
N ASN A 63 16.78 -28.83 19.66
CA ASN A 63 16.17 -29.32 18.43
C ASN A 63 14.85 -28.61 18.06
N LEU A 64 14.70 -28.19 16.81
CA LEU A 64 13.38 -28.02 16.19
C LEU A 64 13.44 -28.16 14.66
N ASN A 65 13.84 -29.35 14.18
CA ASN A 65 13.62 -29.76 12.81
C ASN A 65 12.23 -30.39 12.67
N ASP A 66 11.15 -29.61 12.81
CA ASP A 66 9.85 -30.14 12.41
C ASP A 66 8.80 -29.07 12.08
N LEU A 67 9.07 -28.27 11.03
CA LEU A 67 8.00 -27.57 10.30
C LEU A 67 8.34 -27.60 8.80
N LYS A 68 8.27 -28.80 8.20
CA LYS A 68 8.14 -28.91 6.75
C LYS A 68 6.77 -28.36 6.35
N ILE A 69 6.76 -27.17 5.76
CA ILE A 69 5.60 -26.68 5.01
C ILE A 69 5.31 -27.70 3.90
N PRO A 70 4.10 -28.29 3.81
CA PRO A 70 3.80 -29.23 2.74
C PRO A 70 3.73 -28.47 1.42
N VAL A 71 4.65 -28.80 0.50
CA VAL A 71 4.61 -28.37 -0.90
C VAL A 71 3.36 -29.00 -1.54
N VAL A 72 2.32 -28.20 -1.72
CA VAL A 72 1.17 -28.57 -2.54
C VAL A 72 1.63 -28.60 -3.99
N LYS A 73 1.78 -29.80 -4.55
CA LYS A 73 1.91 -29.99 -6.00
C LYS A 73 0.53 -29.80 -6.61
N ASN A 74 0.28 -28.66 -7.24
CA ASN A 74 -0.90 -28.48 -8.07
C ASN A 74 -0.81 -29.45 -9.25
N LYS A 75 -1.76 -30.38 -9.31
CA LYS A 75 -1.92 -31.36 -10.38
C LYS A 75 -2.60 -30.64 -11.54
N ASP A 76 -1.92 -30.54 -12.68
CA ASP A 76 -2.51 -30.07 -13.93
C ASP A 76 -3.74 -30.93 -14.26
N ILE A 77 -4.91 -30.32 -14.27
CA ILE A 77 -6.15 -30.93 -14.75
C ILE A 77 -6.34 -30.47 -16.20
N GLY A 78 -6.17 -31.42 -17.10
CA GLY A 78 -6.38 -31.28 -18.54
C GLY A 78 -7.82 -30.90 -18.89
N SER A 79 -7.88 -30.13 -19.98
CA SER A 79 -9.04 -29.57 -20.67
C SER A 79 -10.03 -30.60 -21.20
N THR A 80 -11.33 -30.32 -21.02
CA THR A 80 -12.38 -30.81 -21.93
C THR A 80 -13.50 -29.76 -22.09
N GLY A 81 -13.37 -28.95 -23.16
CA GLY A 81 -14.44 -28.47 -24.05
C GLY A 81 -15.65 -27.70 -23.51
N GLY A 82 -15.72 -26.39 -23.82
CA GLY A 82 -16.94 -25.59 -23.75
C GLY A 82 -16.75 -24.11 -24.14
N SER A 83 -16.81 -23.84 -25.46
CA SER A 83 -17.04 -22.60 -26.21
C SER A 83 -17.04 -21.19 -25.56
N GLY A 84 -16.31 -20.27 -26.21
CA GLY A 84 -16.57 -18.81 -26.23
C GLY A 84 -15.45 -17.97 -25.58
N ALA A 85 -14.37 -17.64 -26.29
CA ALA A 85 -14.24 -16.39 -27.06
C ALA A 85 -14.50 -15.11 -26.25
N ASN A 86 -13.48 -14.64 -25.52
CA ASN A 86 -12.92 -13.28 -25.52
C ASN A 86 -12.14 -13.07 -24.21
N ASP A 87 -10.82 -13.23 -24.28
CA ASP A 87 -9.86 -12.78 -23.27
C ASP A 87 -9.78 -11.24 -23.31
N SER A 88 -10.91 -10.63 -22.96
CA SER A 88 -11.00 -9.20 -22.69
C SER A 88 -10.46 -9.05 -21.28
N ASN A 89 -9.33 -8.34 -21.13
CA ASN A 89 -8.89 -7.73 -19.88
C ASN A 89 -9.99 -6.78 -19.37
N ASP A 90 -11.11 -7.34 -18.92
CA ASP A 90 -12.24 -6.60 -18.38
C ASP A 90 -12.06 -6.55 -16.86
N PRO A 91 -11.65 -5.39 -16.31
CA PRO A 91 -11.43 -5.25 -14.87
C PRO A 91 -12.70 -5.50 -14.05
N SER A 92 -13.89 -5.49 -14.65
CA SER A 92 -15.13 -5.83 -13.93
C SER A 92 -15.15 -7.31 -13.53
N VAL A 93 -14.64 -8.21 -14.37
CA VAL A 93 -14.58 -9.65 -14.08
C VAL A 93 -13.59 -9.93 -12.93
N SER A 94 -12.47 -9.21 -12.88
CA SER A 94 -11.51 -9.36 -11.78
C SER A 94 -12.07 -8.80 -10.45
N ILE A 95 -12.78 -7.67 -10.46
CA ILE A 95 -13.43 -7.10 -9.27
C ILE A 95 -14.54 -8.02 -8.75
N ASN A 96 -15.40 -8.53 -9.63
CA ASN A 96 -16.46 -9.47 -9.24
C ASN A 96 -15.86 -10.74 -8.61
N SER A 97 -14.75 -11.24 -9.15
CA SER A 97 -14.05 -12.38 -8.56
C SER A 97 -13.51 -12.11 -7.15
N ILE A 98 -13.14 -10.86 -6.83
CA ILE A 98 -12.71 -10.46 -5.48
C ILE A 98 -13.93 -10.48 -4.55
N LEU A 99 -15.02 -9.81 -4.94
CA LEU A 99 -16.25 -9.73 -4.14
C LEU A 99 -16.82 -11.12 -3.83
N GLU A 100 -16.86 -12.01 -4.82
CA GLU A 100 -17.29 -13.40 -4.63
C GLU A 100 -16.39 -14.16 -3.66
N LYS A 101 -15.07 -14.04 -3.82
CA LYS A 101 -14.09 -14.71 -2.96
C LYS A 101 -14.05 -14.16 -1.54
N THR A 102 -14.41 -12.90 -1.35
CA THR A 102 -14.54 -12.26 -0.04
C THR A 102 -15.96 -12.37 0.52
N TYR A 103 -16.87 -13.07 -0.17
CA TYR A 103 -18.28 -13.23 0.22
C TYR A 103 -19.02 -11.91 0.46
N TYR A 104 -18.62 -10.85 -0.25
CA TYR A 104 -19.15 -9.51 -0.04
C TYR A 104 -20.11 -9.12 -1.18
N ASN A 105 -21.33 -8.71 -0.84
CA ASN A 105 -22.31 -8.21 -1.79
C ASN A 105 -22.56 -6.72 -1.51
N VAL A 106 -22.19 -5.87 -2.47
CA VAL A 106 -22.23 -4.40 -2.33
C VAL A 106 -23.65 -3.86 -2.07
N GLU A 107 -24.70 -4.54 -2.54
CA GLU A 107 -26.08 -4.05 -2.41
C GLU A 107 -26.76 -4.50 -1.11
N THR A 108 -26.38 -5.66 -0.57
CA THR A 108 -27.11 -6.29 0.54
C THR A 108 -26.31 -6.42 1.83
N HIS A 109 -25.00 -6.14 1.81
CA HIS A 109 -24.18 -6.25 3.00
C HIS A 109 -24.55 -5.14 4.01
N SER A 110 -24.81 -5.54 5.25
CA SER A 110 -25.05 -4.59 6.33
C SER A 110 -23.74 -3.90 6.73
N PRO A 111 -23.77 -2.65 7.20
CA PRO A 111 -22.57 -1.98 7.67
C PRO A 111 -21.90 -2.72 8.84
N GLU A 112 -20.57 -2.74 8.85
CA GLU A 112 -19.77 -3.38 9.88
C GLU A 112 -19.34 -2.39 10.98
N SER A 113 -19.18 -2.91 12.21
CA SER A 113 -18.61 -2.16 13.32
C SER A 113 -17.10 -2.06 13.20
N LEU A 114 -16.55 -0.86 13.36
CA LEU A 114 -15.10 -0.61 13.33
C LEU A 114 -14.48 -0.40 14.72
N ASP A 115 -15.11 -0.91 15.78
CA ASP A 115 -14.68 -0.64 17.17
C ASP A 115 -13.24 -1.09 17.46
N TRP A 116 -12.83 -2.23 16.93
CA TRP A 116 -11.46 -2.71 17.08
C TRP A 116 -10.45 -1.79 16.39
N PHE A 117 -10.79 -1.27 15.20
CA PHE A 117 -9.96 -0.35 14.45
C PHE A 117 -9.87 1.01 15.15
N ASN A 118 -10.98 1.50 15.70
CA ASN A 118 -11.02 2.72 16.53
C ASN A 118 -10.03 2.64 17.70
N VAL A 119 -9.99 1.50 18.39
CA VAL A 119 -9.04 1.28 19.50
C VAL A 119 -7.59 1.31 19.00
N LEU A 120 -7.28 0.66 17.88
CA LEU A 120 -5.92 0.66 17.34
C LEU A 120 -5.48 2.06 16.88
N VAL A 121 -6.33 2.78 16.15
CA VAL A 121 -6.04 4.15 15.72
C VAL A 121 -5.86 5.07 16.93
N ALA A 122 -6.70 4.93 17.96
CA ALA A 122 -6.55 5.68 19.19
C ALA A 122 -5.19 5.40 19.87
N GLN A 123 -4.79 4.14 19.96
CA GLN A 123 -3.48 3.75 20.51
C GLN A 123 -2.31 4.34 19.72
N THR A 124 -2.42 4.36 18.39
CA THR A 124 -1.39 4.94 17.50
C THR A 124 -1.34 6.46 17.63
N ILE A 125 -2.48 7.15 17.61
CA ILE A 125 -2.55 8.61 17.81
C ILE A 125 -1.97 8.99 19.17
N ASN A 126 -2.27 8.21 20.21
CA ASN A 126 -1.75 8.45 21.54
C ASN A 126 -0.21 8.35 21.61
N GLN A 127 0.39 7.41 20.89
CA GLN A 127 1.84 7.30 20.77
C GLN A 127 2.43 8.53 20.05
N PHE A 128 1.84 8.93 18.92
CA PHE A 128 2.29 10.12 18.19
C PHE A 128 2.16 11.40 19.02
N ARG A 129 1.11 11.56 19.83
CA ARG A 129 0.96 12.71 20.73
C ARG A 129 2.10 12.78 21.74
N GLN A 130 2.45 11.66 22.37
CA GLN A 130 3.55 11.61 23.33
C GLN A 130 4.89 11.97 22.67
N GLU A 131 5.15 11.45 21.47
CA GLU A 131 6.38 11.76 20.72
C GLU A 131 6.42 13.22 20.25
N ALA A 132 5.30 13.77 19.79
CA ALA A 132 5.20 15.14 19.33
C ALA A 132 5.43 16.16 20.46
N LEU A 133 4.81 15.92 21.63
CA LEU A 133 5.01 16.74 22.82
C LEU A 133 6.46 16.71 23.31
N ALA A 134 7.16 15.58 23.15
CA ALA A 134 8.55 15.45 23.56
C ALA A 134 9.54 16.13 22.60
N SER A 135 9.16 16.37 21.34
CA SER A 135 10.11 16.72 20.29
C SER A 135 9.90 18.08 19.63
N ASP A 136 8.83 18.83 19.94
CA ASP A 136 8.48 20.13 19.32
C ASP A 136 8.53 20.15 17.77
N ASN A 137 8.60 18.97 17.15
CA ASN A 137 8.90 18.81 15.73
C ASN A 137 7.75 19.35 14.87
N ILE A 138 6.51 19.20 15.33
CA ILE A 138 5.33 19.66 14.61
C ILE A 138 5.32 21.19 14.54
N VAL A 139 5.58 21.88 15.66
CA VAL A 139 5.62 23.34 15.71
C VAL A 139 6.72 23.89 14.81
N ASN A 140 7.90 23.27 14.80
CA ASN A 140 9.01 23.68 13.93
C ASN A 140 8.71 23.44 12.45
N SER A 141 8.10 22.30 12.10
CA SER A 141 7.68 21.98 10.73
C SER A 141 6.64 22.98 10.22
N LEU A 142 5.60 23.25 11.01
CA LEU A 142 4.56 24.23 10.65
C LEU A 142 5.11 25.65 10.55
N ASN A 143 5.97 26.07 11.48
CA ASN A 143 6.63 27.37 11.39
C ASN A 143 7.53 27.47 10.15
N SER A 144 8.20 26.39 9.76
CA SER A 144 9.02 26.36 8.52
C SER A 144 8.14 26.43 7.28
N PHE A 145 6.98 25.78 7.29
CA PHE A 145 5.99 25.88 6.22
C PHE A 145 5.44 27.30 6.08
N LEU A 146 5.00 27.92 7.20
CA LEU A 146 4.44 29.28 7.21
C LEU A 146 5.46 30.34 6.77
N GLN A 147 6.74 30.15 7.06
CA GLN A 147 7.79 31.07 6.61
C GLN A 147 7.97 31.11 5.10
N ASN A 148 7.56 30.05 4.39
CA ASN A 148 7.64 29.96 2.93
C ASN A 148 6.29 30.25 2.25
N ALA A 149 5.23 30.52 3.02
CA ALA A 149 3.91 30.83 2.47
C ALA A 149 3.85 32.28 1.99
N GLU A 150 3.15 32.53 0.87
CA GLU A 150 2.83 33.89 0.43
C GLU A 150 1.75 34.46 1.34
N LEU A 151 2.11 35.46 2.14
CA LEU A 151 1.19 36.18 3.02
C LEU A 151 0.72 37.48 2.34
N PRO A 152 -0.53 37.92 2.57
CA PRO A 152 -1.00 39.23 2.11
C PRO A 152 -0.15 40.39 2.65
N ASP A 153 -0.01 41.48 1.88
CA ASP A 153 0.87 42.63 2.18
C ASP A 153 0.63 43.34 3.54
N TYR A 154 -0.54 43.17 4.14
CA TYR A 154 -0.87 43.75 5.45
C TYR A 154 -0.45 42.86 6.64
N LEU A 155 0.01 41.64 6.39
CA LEU A 155 0.51 40.71 7.41
C LEU A 155 2.03 40.60 7.30
N ASP A 156 2.70 40.82 8.43
CA ASP A 156 4.10 40.46 8.60
C ASP A 156 4.21 38.96 8.97
N ARG A 157 5.39 38.53 9.43
CA ARG A 157 5.68 37.15 9.80
C ARG A 157 4.75 36.59 10.88
N ILE A 158 4.08 35.49 10.55
CA ILE A 158 3.31 34.68 11.49
C ILE A 158 4.21 33.60 12.10
N LYS A 159 4.14 33.44 13.43
CA LYS A 159 4.83 32.36 14.17
C LYS A 159 3.84 31.68 15.12
N ILE A 160 3.80 30.35 15.07
CA ILE A 160 3.07 29.51 16.02
C ILE A 160 3.86 29.46 17.33
N THR A 161 3.21 29.84 18.43
CA THR A 161 3.78 29.84 19.78
C THR A 161 3.38 28.60 20.57
N GLU A 162 2.16 28.12 20.37
CA GLU A 162 1.57 26.99 21.08
C GLU A 162 0.73 26.16 20.12
N LEU A 163 0.62 24.86 20.37
CA LEU A 163 -0.15 23.92 19.57
C LEU A 163 -0.84 22.93 20.50
N ASP A 164 -2.16 22.82 20.37
CA ASP A 164 -2.97 21.79 21.01
C ASP A 164 -3.50 20.83 19.94
N ILE A 165 -3.30 19.52 20.16
CA ILE A 165 -3.67 18.44 19.24
C ILE A 165 -4.95 17.73 19.74
N GLY A 166 -5.50 18.19 20.88
CA GLY A 166 -6.69 17.66 21.52
C GLY A 166 -6.48 16.33 22.23
N ASP A 167 -7.51 15.88 22.95
CA ASP A 167 -7.46 14.66 23.76
C ASP A 167 -8.36 13.54 23.21
N ASP A 168 -9.41 13.87 22.46
CA ASP A 168 -10.33 12.89 21.89
C ASP A 168 -9.75 12.15 20.68
N TYR A 169 -10.37 11.02 20.33
CA TYR A 169 -10.01 10.19 19.18
C TYR A 169 -11.10 10.21 18.10
N PRO A 170 -10.73 10.20 16.81
CA PRO A 170 -11.69 10.08 15.73
C PRO A 170 -12.42 8.73 15.79
N ILE A 171 -13.73 8.74 15.53
CA ILE A 171 -14.56 7.54 15.53
C ILE A 171 -14.88 7.16 14.08
N PHE A 172 -14.49 5.95 13.68
CA PHE A 172 -14.86 5.35 12.42
C PHE A 172 -16.06 4.42 12.63
N SER A 173 -17.02 4.49 11.71
CA SER A 173 -18.27 3.73 11.76
C SER A 173 -18.85 3.61 10.36
N ASN A 174 -19.81 2.69 10.18
CA ASN A 174 -20.54 2.50 8.93
C ASN A 174 -19.61 2.16 7.75
N CYS A 175 -18.91 1.04 7.89
CA CYS A 175 -18.01 0.48 6.88
C CYS A 175 -18.70 -0.59 6.04
#